data_AF-A0A497PE16-F1
#
_entry.id   AF-A0A497PE16-F1
#
_cell.length_a   1.000
_cell.length_b   1.000
_cell.length_c   1.000
_cell.angle_alpha   90.00
_cell.angle_beta   90.00
_cell.angle_gamma   90.00
#
_symmetry.space_group_name_H-M   'P 1'
#
loop_
_entity.id
_entity.type
_entity.pdbx_description
1 polymer ?
#
loop_
_entity_poly.entity_id
_entity_poly.type
_entity_poly.pdbx_seq_one_letter_code
_entity_poly.pdbx_strand_id
1 'polypeptide(L)'
;MNLRILFKSFRLAFRARKRVIAFIIIYAILFISVGKGLQAAMMTPGAEWPWLAMAFIVATVYAILISQFRARDIAILKCVSWSNSEILLLLVGEVMIVAISAYLVVFQLSVEILGIVAYFETDFGLLRDLQELIVVEAVPMLWTLLYVVFLQIPGLALARWRAMKIPPMRALREE
;
A
#
# COMPACT_ATOMS: atom_id res chain seq x y z
N MET A 1 -4.66 -25.03 -3.91
CA MET A 1 -3.83 -24.85 -2.70
C MET A 1 -3.54 -23.37 -2.41
N ASN A 2 -3.19 -22.56 -3.41
CA ASN A 2 -2.85 -21.12 -3.26
C ASN A 2 -3.96 -20.22 -2.67
N LEU A 3 -5.24 -20.46 -2.98
CA LEU A 3 -6.36 -19.64 -2.46
C LEU A 3 -6.49 -19.71 -0.92
N ARG A 4 -6.27 -20.89 -0.32
CA ARG A 4 -6.30 -21.05 1.15
C ARG A 4 -5.19 -20.24 1.83
N ILE A 5 -4.03 -20.12 1.18
CA ILE A 5 -2.88 -19.34 1.68
C ILE A 5 -3.18 -17.84 1.58
N LEU A 6 -3.85 -17.42 0.50
CA LEU A 6 -4.29 -16.04 0.30
C LEU A 6 -5.33 -15.62 1.36
N PHE A 7 -6.32 -16.47 1.66
CA PHE A 7 -7.26 -16.20 2.76
C PHE A 7 -6.59 -16.20 4.15
N LYS A 8 -5.58 -17.05 4.37
CA LYS A 8 -4.76 -16.99 5.59
C LYS A 8 -3.99 -15.67 5.68
N SER A 9 -3.41 -15.20 4.59
CA SER A 9 -2.75 -13.88 4.50
C SER A 9 -3.73 -12.77 4.88
N PHE A 10 -4.95 -12.82 4.35
CA PHE A 10 -6.02 -11.87 4.70
C PHE A 10 -6.29 -11.83 6.20
N ARG A 11 -6.47 -13.00 6.81
CA ARG A 11 -6.73 -13.12 8.26
C ARG A 11 -5.54 -12.68 9.11
N LEU A 12 -4.31 -12.91 8.65
CA LEU A 12 -3.07 -12.53 9.33
C LEU A 12 -2.77 -11.03 9.24
N ALA A 13 -3.05 -10.41 8.10
CA ALA A 13 -2.96 -8.97 7.91
C ALA A 13 -3.88 -8.26 8.92
N PHE A 14 -5.17 -8.62 8.96
CA PHE A 14 -6.14 -7.99 9.87
C PHE A 14 -5.95 -8.33 11.36
N ARG A 15 -5.09 -9.29 11.72
CA ARG A 15 -4.83 -9.65 13.13
C ARG A 15 -3.99 -8.59 13.86
N ALA A 16 -3.12 -7.87 13.15
CA ALA A 16 -2.28 -6.81 13.70
C ALA A 16 -2.96 -5.42 13.61
N ARG A 17 -4.26 -5.34 13.93
CA ARG A 17 -5.18 -4.21 13.67
C ARG A 17 -4.55 -2.81 13.75
N LYS A 18 -3.84 -2.48 14.85
CA LYS A 18 -3.26 -1.14 15.05
C LYS A 18 -2.18 -0.77 14.02
N ARG A 19 -1.34 -1.72 13.61
CA ARG A 19 -0.23 -1.46 12.68
C ARG A 19 -0.71 -1.36 11.24
N VAL A 20 -1.64 -2.22 10.84
CA VAL A 20 -2.19 -2.21 9.47
C VAL A 20 -2.95 -0.92 9.19
N ILE A 21 -3.71 -0.41 10.16
CA ILE A 21 -4.43 0.87 10.01
C ILE A 21 -3.45 2.03 9.77
N ALA A 22 -2.34 2.10 10.50
CA ALA A 22 -1.33 3.15 10.30
C ALA A 22 -0.75 3.11 8.88
N PHE A 23 -0.48 1.91 8.35
CA PHE A 23 0.02 1.76 6.99
C PHE A 23 -1.02 2.10 5.91
N ILE A 24 -2.30 1.78 6.15
CA ILE A 24 -3.39 2.20 5.27
C ILE A 24 -3.44 3.73 5.18
N ILE A 25 -3.28 4.45 6.30
CA ILE A 25 -3.28 5.92 6.33
C ILE A 25 -2.08 6.48 5.54
N ILE A 26 -0.88 5.93 5.73
CA ILE A 26 0.31 6.35 4.99
C ILE A 26 0.12 6.13 3.48
N TYR A 27 -0.41 4.97 3.09
CA TYR A 27 -0.72 4.68 1.69
C TYR A 27 -1.82 5.57 1.14
N ALA A 28 -2.83 5.93 1.93
CA ALA A 28 -3.88 6.84 1.51
C ALA A 28 -3.31 8.23 1.16
N ILE A 29 -2.41 8.77 1.99
CA ILE A 29 -1.71 10.03 1.71
C ILE A 29 -0.85 9.92 0.44
N LEU A 30 -0.16 8.78 0.29
CA LEU A 30 0.62 8.51 -0.92
C LEU A 30 -0.26 8.46 -2.17
N PHE A 31 -1.43 7.80 -2.10
CA PHE A 31 -2.38 7.73 -3.19
C PHE A 31 -2.91 9.10 -3.60
N ILE A 32 -3.24 9.97 -2.64
CA ILE A 32 -3.69 11.35 -2.91
C ILE A 32 -2.57 12.15 -3.59
N SER A 33 -1.35 12.11 -3.05
CA SER A 33 -0.23 12.88 -3.58
C SER A 33 0.21 12.42 -4.98
N VAL A 34 0.33 11.11 -5.20
CA VAL A 34 0.68 10.55 -6.52
C VAL A 34 -0.48 10.75 -7.51
N GLY A 35 -1.74 10.66 -7.06
CA GLY A 35 -2.93 10.89 -7.88
C GLY A 35 -2.99 12.29 -8.45
N LYS A 36 -2.75 13.28 -7.61
CA LYS A 36 -2.66 14.67 -8.05
C LYS A 36 -1.45 14.93 -8.93
N GLY A 37 -0.31 14.35 -8.59
CA GLY A 37 0.89 14.44 -9.42
C GLY A 37 0.66 13.93 -10.84
N LEU A 38 -0.06 12.81 -10.97
CA LEU A 38 -0.46 12.25 -12.27
C LEU A 38 -1.50 13.11 -12.99
N GLN A 39 -2.48 13.68 -12.28
CA GLN A 39 -3.46 14.60 -12.87
C GLN A 39 -2.78 15.88 -13.41
N ALA A 40 -1.82 16.43 -12.68
CA ALA A 40 -1.02 17.57 -13.14
C ALA A 40 -0.13 17.21 -14.34
N ALA A 41 0.42 15.98 -14.36
CA ALA A 41 1.23 15.49 -15.46
C ALA A 41 0.44 15.30 -16.77
N MET A 42 -0.87 14.99 -16.69
CA MET A 42 -1.74 14.96 -17.88
C MET A 42 -1.82 16.32 -18.59
N MET A 43 -1.67 17.43 -17.86
CA MET A 43 -1.64 18.79 -18.42
C MET A 43 -0.22 19.23 -18.82
N THR A 44 0.82 18.64 -18.22
CA THR A 44 2.23 18.99 -18.45
C THR A 44 3.10 17.73 -18.56
N PRO A 45 3.46 17.30 -19.78
CA PRO A 45 4.25 16.08 -19.97
C PRO A 45 5.62 16.20 -19.29
N GLY A 46 5.96 15.24 -18.42
CA GLY A 46 7.26 15.17 -17.74
C GLY A 46 7.24 15.57 -16.26
N ALA A 47 6.13 16.11 -15.74
CA ALA A 47 5.98 16.39 -14.32
C ALA A 47 5.69 15.13 -13.47
N GLU A 48 5.48 13.95 -14.09
CA GLU A 48 5.17 12.68 -13.41
C GLU A 48 6.33 12.05 -12.65
N TRP A 49 7.57 12.25 -13.11
CA TRP A 49 8.77 11.58 -12.60
C TRP A 49 9.02 11.74 -11.09
N PRO A 50 8.96 12.94 -10.49
CA PRO A 50 9.18 13.11 -9.05
C PRO A 50 8.13 12.38 -8.20
N TRP A 51 6.87 12.35 -8.64
CA TRP A 51 5.79 11.68 -7.93
C TRP A 51 5.93 10.16 -8.00
N LEU A 52 6.31 9.63 -9.16
CA LEU A 52 6.59 8.20 -9.33
C LEU A 52 7.83 7.77 -8.53
N ALA A 53 8.88 8.61 -8.49
CA ALA A 53 10.07 8.34 -7.68
C ALA A 53 9.74 8.31 -6.17
N MET A 54 8.91 9.24 -5.69
CA MET A 54 8.40 9.23 -4.32
C MET A 54 7.58 7.97 -4.03
N ALA A 55 6.68 7.58 -4.94
CA ALA A 55 5.90 6.36 -4.82
C ALA A 55 6.79 5.13 -4.69
N PHE A 56 7.83 5.03 -5.52
CA PHE A 56 8.81 3.95 -5.47
C PHE A 56 9.57 3.91 -4.14
N ILE A 57 10.06 5.04 -3.64
CA ILE A 57 10.79 5.12 -2.37
C ILE A 57 9.90 4.67 -1.20
N VAL A 58 8.68 5.20 -1.11
CA VAL A 58 7.79 4.83 0.00
C VAL A 58 7.31 3.38 -0.12
N ALA A 59 7.03 2.89 -1.33
CA ALA A 59 6.65 1.50 -1.55
C ALA A 59 7.77 0.52 -1.17
N THR A 60 9.02 0.85 -1.50
CA THR A 60 10.20 0.05 -1.13
C THR A 60 10.49 0.10 0.36
N VAL A 61 10.45 1.28 0.99
CA VAL A 61 10.60 1.42 2.45
C VAL A 61 9.55 0.62 3.19
N TYR A 62 8.29 0.69 2.74
CA TYR A 62 7.21 -0.11 3.33
C TYR A 62 7.44 -1.61 3.21
N ALA A 63 7.85 -2.09 2.02
CA ALA A 63 8.17 -3.49 1.81
C ALA A 63 9.33 -3.97 2.71
N ILE A 64 10.31 -3.10 3.00
CA ILE A 64 11.41 -3.41 3.92
C ILE A 64 10.89 -3.46 5.37
N LEU A 65 10.10 -2.48 5.80
CA LEU A 65 9.56 -2.42 7.17
C LEU A 65 8.69 -3.64 7.49
N ILE A 66 7.79 -4.02 6.58
CA ILE A 66 6.93 -5.19 6.79
C ILE A 66 7.74 -6.47 6.88
N SER A 67 8.81 -6.58 6.09
CA SER A 67 9.72 -7.72 6.14
C SER A 67 10.47 -7.82 7.48
N GLN A 68 10.84 -6.70 8.09
CA GLN A 68 11.53 -6.71 9.38
C GLN A 68 10.57 -7.05 10.53
N PHE A 69 9.40 -6.40 10.56
CA PHE A 69 8.42 -6.65 11.63
C PHE A 69 7.86 -8.08 11.63
N ARG A 70 7.90 -8.76 10.48
CA ARG A 70 7.44 -10.15 10.33
C ARG A 70 8.55 -11.18 10.31
N ALA A 71 9.81 -10.80 10.59
CA ALA A 71 10.93 -11.74 10.57
C ALA A 71 10.71 -12.94 11.51
N ARG A 72 10.11 -12.72 12.68
CA ARG A 72 9.75 -13.77 13.65
C ARG A 72 8.66 -14.70 13.13
N ASP A 73 7.57 -14.14 12.60
CA ASP A 73 6.46 -14.92 12.02
C ASP A 73 6.97 -15.81 10.87
N ILE A 74 7.84 -15.25 10.02
CA ILE A 74 8.47 -15.97 8.90
C ILE A 74 9.37 -17.11 9.41
N ALA A 75 10.14 -16.88 10.47
CA ALA A 75 10.97 -17.92 11.07
C ALA A 75 10.12 -19.06 11.64
N ILE A 76 9.01 -18.76 12.32
CA ILE A 76 8.06 -19.76 12.81
C ILE A 76 7.45 -20.56 11.64
N LEU A 77 7.02 -19.89 10.56
CA LEU A 77 6.48 -20.56 9.38
C LEU A 77 7.51 -21.49 8.72
N LYS A 78 8.78 -21.08 8.65
CA LYS A 78 9.88 -21.95 8.18
C LYS A 78 10.06 -23.18 9.08
N CYS A 79 9.90 -23.05 10.39
CA CYS A 79 9.96 -24.19 11.32
C CYS A 79 8.77 -25.16 11.16
N VAL A 80 7.61 -24.67 10.73
CA VAL A 80 6.41 -25.48 10.41
C VAL A 80 6.45 -25.99 8.97
N SER A 81 7.64 -26.09 8.37
CA SER A 81 7.92 -26.60 7.02
C SER A 81 7.20 -25.89 5.86
N TRP A 82 6.81 -24.62 6.03
CA TRP A 82 6.31 -23.84 4.89
C TRP A 82 7.40 -23.57 3.88
N SER A 83 7.05 -23.67 2.60
CA SER A 83 7.97 -23.38 1.51
C SER A 83 8.19 -21.87 1.33
N ASN A 84 9.35 -21.51 0.78
CA ASN A 84 9.71 -20.11 0.54
C ASN A 84 8.73 -19.40 -0.43
N SER A 85 8.12 -20.12 -1.37
CA SER A 85 7.11 -19.59 -2.29
C SER A 85 5.79 -19.29 -1.58
N GLU A 86 5.37 -20.11 -0.62
CA GLU A 86 4.14 -19.89 0.15
C GLU A 86 4.26 -18.69 1.09
N ILE A 87 5.44 -18.53 1.72
CA ILE A 87 5.75 -17.36 2.55
C ILE A 87 5.76 -16.08 1.71
N LEU A 88 6.34 -16.14 0.49
CA LEU A 88 6.32 -15.02 -0.44
C LEU A 88 4.89 -14.62 -0.81
N LEU A 89 4.06 -15.60 -1.19
CA LEU A 89 2.67 -15.35 -1.57
C LEU A 89 1.88 -14.72 -0.41
N LEU A 90 2.18 -15.12 0.83
CA LEU A 90 1.58 -14.52 2.02
C LEU A 90 1.96 -13.04 2.16
N LEU A 91 3.24 -12.70 2.04
CA LEU A 91 3.76 -11.33 2.12
C LEU A 91 3.23 -10.43 1.00
N VAL A 92 3.26 -10.92 -0.24
CA VAL A 92 2.71 -10.21 -1.41
C VAL A 92 1.21 -9.97 -1.21
N GLY A 93 0.47 -10.98 -0.75
CA GLY A 93 -0.95 -10.86 -0.47
C GLY A 93 -1.26 -9.77 0.55
N GLU A 94 -0.49 -9.68 1.63
CA GLU A 94 -0.70 -8.66 2.67
C GLU A 94 -0.47 -7.24 2.12
N VAL A 95 0.64 -7.05 1.41
CA VAL A 95 0.97 -5.74 0.83
C VAL A 95 -0.08 -5.31 -0.20
N MET A 96 -0.54 -6.25 -1.04
CA MET A 96 -1.64 -6.00 -1.98
C MET A 96 -2.93 -5.61 -1.28
N ILE A 97 -3.29 -6.26 -0.17
CA ILE A 97 -4.49 -5.93 0.60
C ILE A 97 -4.38 -4.52 1.18
N VAL A 98 -3.21 -4.13 1.69
CA VAL A 98 -2.99 -2.77 2.20
C VAL A 98 -3.10 -1.74 1.10
N ALA A 99 -2.50 -1.98 -0.07
CA ALA A 99 -2.60 -1.08 -1.22
C ALA A 99 -4.06 -0.94 -1.70
N ILE A 100 -4.78 -2.05 -1.87
CA ILE A 100 -6.19 -2.04 -2.30
C ILE A 100 -7.10 -1.38 -1.27
N SER A 101 -6.90 -1.66 0.02
CA SER A 101 -7.72 -1.04 1.07
C SER A 101 -7.48 0.47 1.18
N ALA A 102 -6.23 0.92 1.07
CA ALA A 102 -5.92 2.35 1.01
C ALA A 102 -6.54 3.04 -0.21
N TYR A 103 -6.46 2.39 -1.38
CA TYR A 103 -7.13 2.87 -2.59
C TYR A 103 -8.64 3.01 -2.39
N LEU A 104 -9.31 1.99 -1.84
CA LEU A 104 -10.75 2.03 -1.59
C LEU A 104 -11.15 3.13 -0.60
N VAL A 105 -10.33 3.37 0.43
CA VAL A 105 -10.55 4.45 1.39
C VAL A 105 -10.47 5.82 0.70
N VAL A 106 -9.43 6.06 -0.10
CA VAL A 106 -9.29 7.33 -0.85
C VAL A 106 -10.42 7.49 -1.87
N PHE A 107 -10.86 6.40 -2.49
CA PHE A 107 -11.90 6.41 -3.51
C PHE A 107 -13.23 6.81 -2.88
N GLN A 108 -13.59 6.16 -1.78
CA GLN A 108 -14.79 6.46 -1.01
C GLN A 108 -14.79 7.91 -0.53
N LEU A 109 -13.69 8.37 0.06
CA LEU A 109 -13.56 9.76 0.53
C LEU A 109 -13.70 10.77 -0.62
N SER A 110 -13.10 10.50 -1.78
CA SER A 110 -13.20 11.38 -2.95
C SER A 110 -14.64 11.49 -3.45
N VAL A 111 -15.36 10.36 -3.51
CA VAL A 111 -16.77 10.31 -3.94
C VAL A 111 -17.68 11.01 -2.95
N GLU A 112 -17.48 10.80 -1.64
CA GLU A 112 -18.28 11.45 -0.59
C GLU A 112 -18.09 12.96 -0.58
N ILE A 113 -16.85 13.45 -0.71
CA ILE A 113 -16.58 14.89 -0.78
C ILE A 113 -17.24 15.51 -2.01
N LEU A 114 -17.14 14.87 -3.18
CA LEU A 114 -17.82 15.32 -4.39
C LEU A 114 -19.35 15.38 -4.21
N GLY A 115 -19.93 14.37 -3.56
CA GLY A 115 -21.36 14.34 -3.26
C GLY A 115 -21.80 15.47 -2.32
N ILE A 116 -21.01 15.75 -1.29
CA ILE A 116 -21.28 16.86 -0.34
C ILE A 116 -21.18 18.21 -1.06
N VAL A 117 -20.15 18.43 -1.87
CA VAL A 117 -19.97 19.67 -2.62
C VAL A 117 -21.12 19.92 -3.60
N ALA A 118 -21.56 18.87 -4.31
CA ALA A 118 -22.69 18.96 -5.22
C ALA A 118 -24.02 19.26 -4.51
N TYR A 119 -24.19 18.80 -3.27
CA TYR A 119 -25.41 19.04 -2.48
C TYR A 119 -25.50 20.45 -1.88
N PHE A 120 -24.37 21.04 -1.48
CA PHE A 120 -24.34 22.33 -0.76
C PHE A 120 -24.20 23.57 -1.66
N GLU A 121 -24.17 23.43 -3.00
CA GLU A 121 -24.05 24.52 -3.98
C GLU A 121 -23.11 25.67 -3.53
N THR A 122 -21.83 25.34 -3.33
CA THR A 122 -20.67 26.26 -3.46
C THR A 122 -20.57 27.55 -2.62
N ASP A 123 -21.32 27.73 -1.52
CA ASP A 123 -21.17 28.97 -0.71
C ASP A 123 -20.10 28.93 0.41
N PHE A 124 -19.37 27.81 0.58
CA PHE A 124 -18.33 27.68 1.62
C PHE A 124 -16.94 27.48 1.02
N GLY A 125 -16.05 28.47 1.20
CA GLY A 125 -14.65 28.40 0.78
C GLY A 125 -13.87 27.20 1.32
N LEU A 126 -14.17 26.77 2.57
CA LEU A 126 -13.53 25.61 3.19
C LEU A 126 -13.82 24.28 2.48
N LEU A 127 -15.02 24.11 1.92
CA LEU A 127 -15.38 22.90 1.17
C LEU A 127 -14.66 22.85 -0.17
N ARG A 128 -14.42 24.01 -0.78
CA ARG A 128 -13.69 24.13 -2.05
C ARG A 128 -12.19 23.82 -1.87
N ASP A 129 -11.58 24.30 -0.79
CA ASP A 129 -10.19 23.97 -0.45
C ASP A 129 -10.02 22.47 -0.13
N LEU A 130 -11.00 21.86 0.57
CA LEU A 130 -11.00 20.42 0.83
C LEU A 130 -11.19 19.59 -0.44
N GLN A 131 -12.06 20.05 -1.34
CA GLN A 131 -12.26 19.42 -2.64
C GLN A 131 -10.95 19.43 -3.43
N GLU A 132 -10.32 20.60 -3.56
CA GLU A 132 -9.06 20.71 -4.28
C GLU A 132 -7.97 19.87 -3.60
N LEU A 133 -7.92 19.78 -2.26
CA LEU A 133 -6.90 19.06 -1.52
C LEU A 133 -7.01 17.52 -1.60
N ILE A 134 -8.22 16.98 -1.56
CA ILE A 134 -8.44 15.53 -1.36
C ILE A 134 -8.97 14.83 -2.60
N VAL A 135 -9.77 15.51 -3.42
CA VAL A 135 -10.46 14.87 -4.54
C VAL A 135 -9.46 14.60 -5.66
N VAL A 136 -9.44 13.34 -6.10
CA VAL A 136 -8.70 12.88 -7.27
C VAL A 136 -9.71 12.34 -8.27
N GLU A 137 -9.55 12.69 -9.55
CA GLU A 137 -10.39 12.15 -10.61
C GLU A 137 -10.24 10.61 -10.73
N ALA A 138 -11.32 9.93 -11.11
CA ALA A 138 -11.35 8.46 -11.16
C ALA A 138 -10.30 7.84 -12.11
N VAL A 139 -10.01 8.50 -13.23
CA VAL A 139 -9.05 8.01 -14.24
C VAL A 139 -7.61 8.05 -13.71
N PRO A 140 -7.05 9.20 -13.27
CA PRO A 140 -5.71 9.22 -12.68
C PRO A 140 -5.63 8.34 -11.43
N MET A 141 -6.72 8.19 -10.67
CA MET A 141 -6.75 7.31 -9.50
C MET A 141 -6.57 5.82 -9.84
N LEU A 142 -7.14 5.34 -10.95
CA LEU A 142 -6.89 3.96 -11.41
C LEU A 142 -5.43 3.76 -11.87
N TRP A 143 -4.88 4.75 -12.57
CA TRP A 143 -3.47 4.70 -12.99
C TRP A 143 -2.53 4.70 -11.78
N THR A 144 -2.83 5.44 -10.73
CA THR A 144 -1.99 5.45 -9.51
C THR A 144 -1.97 4.10 -8.83
N LEU A 145 -3.11 3.39 -8.78
CA LEU A 145 -3.16 2.01 -8.28
C LEU A 145 -2.22 1.09 -9.08
N LEU A 146 -2.28 1.15 -10.41
CA LEU A 146 -1.41 0.33 -11.26
C LEU A 146 0.07 0.67 -11.05
N TYR A 147 0.42 1.95 -11.00
CA TYR A 147 1.80 2.38 -10.77
C TYR A 147 2.31 1.98 -9.39
N VAL A 148 1.52 2.21 -8.33
CA VAL A 148 1.92 1.85 -6.97
C VAL A 148 2.12 0.35 -6.85
N VAL A 149 1.20 -0.47 -7.37
CA VAL A 149 1.32 -1.94 -7.37
C VAL A 149 2.56 -2.38 -8.14
N PHE A 150 2.82 -1.80 -9.31
CA PHE A 150 3.96 -2.17 -10.15
C PHE A 150 5.30 -1.77 -9.49
N LEU A 151 5.40 -0.53 -8.99
CA LEU A 151 6.60 -0.01 -8.31
C LEU A 151 6.91 -0.75 -7.01
N GLN A 152 5.93 -1.46 -6.46
CA GLN A 152 6.08 -2.25 -5.24
C GLN A 152 6.72 -3.62 -5.46
N ILE A 153 6.64 -4.18 -6.68
CA ILE A 153 7.26 -5.46 -7.05
C ILE A 153 8.76 -5.51 -6.70
N PRO A 154 9.61 -4.55 -7.10
CA PRO A 154 11.03 -4.56 -6.75
C PRO A 154 11.28 -4.45 -5.24
N GLY A 155 10.47 -3.67 -4.51
CA GLY A 155 10.52 -3.61 -3.05
C GLY A 155 10.23 -4.96 -2.40
N LEU A 156 9.21 -5.66 -2.87
CA LEU A 156 8.85 -7.01 -2.43
C LEU A 156 9.93 -8.04 -2.77
N ALA A 157 10.58 -7.93 -3.93
CA ALA A 157 11.67 -8.80 -4.33
C ALA A 157 12.90 -8.63 -3.41
N LEU A 158 13.24 -7.39 -3.04
CA LEU A 158 14.33 -7.09 -2.10
C LEU A 158 14.01 -7.61 -0.69
N ALA A 159 12.78 -7.37 -0.21
CA ALA A 159 12.29 -7.90 1.05
C ALA A 159 12.38 -9.44 1.11
N ARG A 160 11.95 -10.12 0.04
CA ARG A 160 12.08 -11.58 -0.11
C ARG A 160 13.54 -12.01 0.03
N TRP A 161 14.46 -11.38 -0.69
CA TRP A 161 15.86 -11.79 -0.69
C TRP A 161 16.48 -11.67 0.71
N ARG A 162 16.14 -10.60 1.44
CA ARG A 162 16.61 -10.39 2.81
C ARG A 162 15.99 -11.38 3.81
N ALA A 163 14.67 -11.57 3.78
CA ALA A 163 13.96 -12.48 4.68
C ALA A 163 14.32 -13.96 4.47
N MET A 164 14.63 -14.36 3.23
CA MET A 164 15.02 -15.74 2.94
C MET A 164 16.42 -16.06 3.45
N LYS A 165 17.35 -15.09 3.48
CA LYS A 165 18.74 -15.28 3.93
C LYS A 165 18.92 -15.38 5.44
N ILE A 166 17.99 -14.88 6.24
CA ILE A 166 18.11 -14.93 7.71
C ILE A 166 17.79 -16.36 8.19
N PRO A 167 18.74 -17.06 8.85
CA PRO A 167 18.49 -18.39 9.38
C PRO A 167 17.51 -18.33 10.56
N PRO A 168 16.57 -19.29 10.68
CA PRO A 168 15.47 -19.24 11.65
C PRO A 168 15.96 -19.20 13.10
N MET A 169 17.12 -19.81 13.40
CA MET A 169 17.72 -19.81 14.73
C MET A 169 18.22 -18.44 15.20
N ARG A 170 18.59 -17.54 14.28
CA ARG A 170 18.97 -16.15 14.65
C ARG A 170 17.74 -15.30 14.94
N ALA A 171 16.69 -15.44 14.14
CA ALA A 171 15.45 -14.68 14.28
C ALA A 171 14.68 -15.00 15.58
N LEU A 172 14.89 -16.17 16.18
CA LEU A 172 14.30 -16.56 17.47
C LEU A 172 15.13 -16.13 18.70
N ARG A 173 16.39 -15.73 18.50
CA ARG A 173 17.35 -15.41 19.57
C ARG A 173 17.49 -13.91 19.85
N GLU A 174 16.98 -13.04 18.99
CA GLU A 174 17.07 -11.58 19.13
C GLU A 174 16.04 -10.98 20.14
N GLU A 175 15.59 -11.75 21.12
CA GLU A 175 14.90 -11.26 22.33
C GLU A 175 15.67 -11.68 23.59
#